data_AF-U1PM44-F1
#
_entry.id   AF-U1PM44-F1
#
_cell.length_a   1.000
_cell.length_b   1.000
_cell.length_c   1.000
_cell.angle_alpha   90.00
_cell.angle_beta   90.00
_cell.angle_gamma   90.00
#
_symmetry.space_group_name_H-M   'P 1'
#
loop_
_entity.id
_entity.type
_entity.pdbx_description
1 polymer ?
#
loop_
_entity_poly.entity_id
_entity_poly.type
_entity_poly.pdbx_seq_one_letter_code
_entity_poly.pdbx_strand_id
1 'polypeptide(L)'
;MSSNDSPPQKRGGATDAERRQQTIASYETAIGRLQETCVPESRQDALVDACSAVQGSLLDDDETVSTDDLLVVTAVAAEAIDDVREAQTVGVEEDFPVERRHDVGVPTDEYVVTTAEREEALAVLSNLILLAVDTDSGYGAA
;
A
#
# COMPACT_ATOMS: atom_id res chain seq x y z
N MET A 1 50.14 -9.18 -32.85
CA MET A 1 48.81 -9.78 -32.64
C MET A 1 48.48 -9.52 -31.17
N SER A 2 47.71 -8.48 -30.88
CA SER A 2 47.37 -8.10 -29.52
C SER A 2 46.08 -8.79 -29.12
N SER A 3 46.14 -9.63 -28.09
CA SER A 3 44.98 -10.26 -27.45
C SER A 3 44.10 -9.19 -26.83
N ASN A 4 42.88 -9.04 -27.34
CA ASN A 4 41.80 -8.35 -26.64
C ASN A 4 41.15 -9.36 -25.69
N ASP A 5 41.64 -9.39 -24.46
CA ASP A 5 40.94 -10.03 -23.34
C ASP A 5 40.16 -8.92 -22.63
N SER A 6 38.87 -8.77 -22.99
CA SER A 6 37.96 -7.82 -22.34
C SER A 6 37.16 -8.58 -21.28
N PRO A 7 37.16 -8.16 -20.01
CA PRO A 7 36.38 -8.84 -18.97
C PRO A 7 34.88 -8.56 -19.13
N PRO A 8 34.00 -9.51 -18.74
CA PRO A 8 32.57 -9.33 -18.85
C PRO A 8 32.10 -8.30 -17.82
N GLN A 9 31.43 -7.25 -18.30
CA GLN A 9 30.78 -6.25 -17.45
C GLN A 9 29.58 -6.88 -16.73
N LYS A 10 29.79 -7.44 -15.53
CA LYS A 10 28.71 -7.63 -14.54
C LYS A 10 28.37 -6.25 -13.96
N ARG A 11 27.42 -5.53 -14.57
CA ARG A 11 27.04 -4.18 -14.09
C ARG A 11 25.53 -3.96 -13.90
N GLY A 12 24.72 -5.03 -13.87
CA GLY A 12 23.25 -4.91 -13.78
C GLY A 12 22.59 -5.31 -12.45
N GLY A 13 23.23 -6.14 -11.61
CA GLY A 13 22.52 -6.76 -10.47
C GLY A 13 22.42 -5.90 -9.20
N ALA A 14 23.42 -5.06 -8.92
CA ALA A 14 23.45 -4.29 -7.67
C ALA A 14 22.33 -3.23 -7.61
N THR A 15 22.05 -2.55 -8.72
CA THR A 15 21.04 -1.47 -8.78
C THR A 15 19.60 -1.98 -8.79
N ASP A 16 19.37 -3.21 -9.26
CA ASP A 16 18.03 -3.80 -9.32
C ASP A 16 17.62 -4.37 -7.97
N ALA A 17 18.53 -5.08 -7.30
CA ALA A 17 18.36 -5.56 -5.94
C ALA A 17 18.16 -4.40 -4.94
N GLU A 18 18.92 -3.31 -5.07
CA GLU A 18 18.72 -2.09 -4.27
C GLU A 18 17.34 -1.47 -4.49
N ARG A 19 16.88 -1.39 -5.74
CA ARG A 19 15.53 -0.89 -6.06
C ARG A 19 14.46 -1.80 -5.46
N ARG A 20 14.63 -3.12 -5.56
CA ARG A 20 13.67 -4.11 -5.06
C ARG A 20 13.53 -4.02 -3.54
N GLN A 21 14.66 -3.93 -2.83
CA GLN A 21 14.69 -3.70 -1.38
C GLN A 21 14.01 -2.39 -1.00
N GLN A 22 14.22 -1.32 -1.77
CA GLN A 22 13.55 -0.05 -1.54
C GLN A 22 12.02 -0.16 -1.70
N THR A 23 11.54 -0.87 -2.74
CA THR A 23 10.12 -1.11 -2.94
C THR A 23 9.52 -1.95 -1.82
N ILE A 24 10.21 -3.01 -1.37
CA ILE A 24 9.79 -3.81 -0.21
C ILE A 24 9.61 -2.92 1.02
N ALA A 25 10.63 -2.12 1.36
CA ALA A 25 10.58 -1.21 2.51
C ALA A 25 9.47 -0.15 2.39
N SER A 26 9.15 0.29 1.17
CA SER A 26 8.01 1.18 0.90
C SER A 26 6.67 0.52 1.23
N TYR A 27 6.48 -0.76 0.90
CA TYR A 27 5.29 -1.51 1.32
C TYR A 27 5.25 -1.74 2.84
N GLU A 28 6.39 -1.99 3.50
CA GLU A 28 6.44 -2.13 4.97
C GLU A 28 6.01 -0.82 5.64
N THR A 29 6.50 0.30 5.12
CA THR A 29 6.12 1.62 5.58
C THR A 29 4.63 1.89 5.34
N ALA A 30 4.11 1.52 4.17
CA ALA A 30 2.70 1.68 3.84
C ALA A 30 1.78 0.86 4.77
N ILE A 31 2.15 -0.40 5.06
CA ILE A 31 1.45 -1.26 6.02
C ILE A 31 1.44 -0.62 7.41
N GLY A 32 2.60 -0.15 7.89
CA GLY A 32 2.68 0.52 9.20
C GLY A 32 1.81 1.78 9.25
N ARG A 33 1.78 2.57 8.16
CA ARG A 33 0.91 3.76 8.07
C ARG A 33 -0.56 3.41 8.04
N LEU A 34 -0.97 2.38 7.31
CA LEU A 34 -2.36 1.94 7.26
C LEU A 34 -2.90 1.62 8.66
N GLN A 35 -2.11 0.91 9.47
CA GLN A 35 -2.45 0.55 10.85
C GLN A 35 -2.57 1.76 11.80
N GLU A 36 -1.98 2.91 11.43
CA GLU A 36 -2.10 4.17 12.17
C GLU A 36 -3.33 5.00 11.75
N THR A 37 -4.01 4.64 10.66
CA THR A 37 -5.16 5.40 10.14
C THR A 37 -6.49 4.97 10.76
N CYS A 38 -7.51 5.81 10.55
CA CYS A 38 -8.90 5.49 10.89
C CYS A 38 -9.68 4.77 9.77
N VAL A 39 -9.00 4.13 8.81
CA VAL A 39 -9.67 3.28 7.80
C VAL A 39 -10.39 2.11 8.50
N PRO A 40 -11.56 1.64 8.04
CA PRO A 40 -12.23 0.50 8.68
C PRO A 40 -11.33 -0.74 8.77
N GLU A 41 -11.36 -1.46 9.90
CA GLU A 41 -10.45 -2.59 10.18
C GLU A 41 -10.50 -3.64 9.06
N SER A 42 -11.70 -3.99 8.60
CA SER A 42 -11.86 -4.92 7.46
C SER A 42 -11.16 -4.49 6.17
N ARG A 43 -11.03 -3.18 5.92
CA ARG A 43 -10.27 -2.64 4.79
C ARG A 43 -8.78 -2.63 5.07
N GLN A 44 -8.39 -2.31 6.30
CA GLN A 44 -6.98 -2.39 6.71
C GLN A 44 -6.46 -3.81 6.54
N ASP A 45 -7.16 -4.82 7.06
CA ASP A 45 -6.78 -6.23 6.93
C ASP A 45 -6.62 -6.65 5.46
N ALA A 46 -7.62 -6.34 4.63
CA ALA A 46 -7.57 -6.65 3.20
C ALA A 46 -6.39 -5.95 2.49
N LEU A 47 -6.08 -4.70 2.86
CA LEU A 47 -4.94 -3.96 2.30
C LEU A 47 -3.61 -4.52 2.77
N VAL A 48 -3.48 -4.90 4.05
CA VAL A 48 -2.26 -5.49 4.61
C VAL A 48 -1.99 -6.83 3.96
N ASP A 49 -3.00 -7.67 3.79
CA ASP A 49 -2.89 -8.96 3.10
C ASP A 49 -2.46 -8.77 1.64
N ALA A 50 -3.09 -7.85 0.92
CA ALA A 50 -2.73 -7.55 -0.48
C ALA A 50 -1.31 -6.99 -0.62
N CYS A 51 -0.89 -6.07 0.26
CA CYS A 51 0.47 -5.53 0.28
C CYS A 51 1.50 -6.63 0.61
N SER A 52 1.16 -7.52 1.55
CA SER A 52 2.02 -8.62 1.98
C SER A 52 2.20 -9.66 0.87
N ALA A 53 1.17 -9.91 0.05
CA ALA A 53 1.28 -10.75 -1.14
C ALA A 53 2.31 -10.18 -2.14
N VAL A 54 2.20 -8.89 -2.47
CA VAL A 54 3.16 -8.20 -3.35
C VAL A 54 4.58 -8.23 -2.78
N GLN A 55 4.75 -8.01 -1.47
CA GLN A 55 6.05 -8.13 -0.81
C GLN A 55 6.61 -9.55 -0.89
N GLY A 56 5.75 -10.57 -0.74
CA GLY A 56 6.14 -11.97 -0.89
C GLY A 56 6.78 -12.23 -2.25
N SER A 57 6.13 -11.79 -3.33
CA SER A 57 6.69 -11.91 -4.68
C SER A 57 7.95 -11.06 -4.89
N LEU A 58 8.05 -9.89 -4.24
CA LEU A 58 9.27 -9.08 -4.27
C LEU A 58 10.42 -9.73 -3.49
N LEU A 59 10.16 -10.59 -2.51
CA LEU A 59 11.21 -11.31 -1.78
C LEU A 59 11.72 -12.55 -2.52
N ASP A 60 10.92 -13.10 -3.44
CA ASP A 60 11.34 -14.16 -4.34
C ASP A 60 12.03 -13.57 -5.58
N ASP A 61 13.36 -13.72 -5.67
CA ASP A 61 14.18 -13.14 -6.75
C ASP A 61 13.84 -13.72 -8.14
N ASP A 62 13.20 -14.89 -8.20
CA ASP A 62 12.82 -15.56 -9.46
C ASP A 62 11.35 -15.26 -9.86
N GLU A 63 10.59 -14.54 -9.04
CA GLU A 63 9.18 -14.22 -9.28
C GLU A 63 8.99 -12.78 -9.78
N THR A 64 8.22 -12.62 -10.85
CA THR A 64 7.68 -11.32 -11.28
C THR A 64 6.46 -10.98 -10.43
N VAL A 65 6.27 -9.71 -10.08
CA VAL A 65 5.07 -9.32 -9.36
C VAL A 65 3.85 -9.53 -10.26
N SER A 66 2.86 -10.26 -9.75
CA SER A 66 1.61 -10.48 -10.46
C SER A 66 0.85 -9.16 -10.63
N THR A 67 0.49 -8.82 -11.86
CA THR A 67 -0.39 -7.68 -12.13
C THR A 67 -1.74 -7.85 -11.43
N ASP A 68 -2.23 -9.09 -11.26
CA ASP A 68 -3.48 -9.34 -10.53
C ASP A 68 -3.35 -8.94 -9.05
N ASP A 69 -2.20 -9.21 -8.41
CA ASP A 69 -1.98 -8.82 -7.01
C ASP A 69 -1.94 -7.29 -6.85
N LEU A 70 -1.31 -6.60 -7.80
CA LEU A 70 -1.28 -5.13 -7.84
C LEU A 70 -2.65 -4.51 -8.13
N LEU A 71 -3.47 -5.17 -8.96
CA LEU A 71 -4.86 -4.80 -9.18
C LEU A 71 -5.70 -4.99 -7.91
N VAL A 72 -5.46 -6.05 -7.13
CA VAL A 72 -6.12 -6.25 -5.84
C VAL A 72 -5.77 -5.12 -4.87
N VAL A 73 -4.48 -4.78 -4.72
CA VAL A 73 -4.05 -3.63 -3.88
C VAL A 73 -4.79 -2.35 -4.32
N THR A 74 -4.82 -2.07 -5.62
CA THR A 74 -5.44 -0.86 -6.16
C THR A 74 -6.97 -0.85 -5.95
N ALA A 75 -7.64 -1.98 -6.16
CA ALA A 75 -9.08 -2.10 -6.02
C ALA A 75 -9.51 -1.93 -4.55
N VAL A 76 -8.84 -2.62 -3.62
CA VAL A 76 -9.15 -2.50 -2.19
C VAL A 76 -8.84 -1.09 -1.69
N ALA A 77 -7.76 -0.45 -2.17
CA ALA A 77 -7.43 0.93 -1.80
C ALA A 77 -8.49 1.92 -2.33
N ALA A 78 -9.01 1.69 -3.55
CA ALA A 78 -10.08 2.51 -4.11
C ALA A 78 -11.39 2.36 -3.32
N GLU A 79 -11.75 1.14 -2.91
CA GLU A 79 -12.91 0.89 -2.04
C GLU A 79 -12.74 1.57 -0.67
N ALA A 80 -11.56 1.47 -0.06
CA ALA A 80 -11.27 2.15 1.20
C ALA A 80 -11.32 3.69 1.05
N ILE A 81 -10.91 4.24 -0.08
CA ILE A 81 -11.05 5.67 -0.38
C ILE A 81 -12.52 6.08 -0.43
N ASP A 82 -13.37 5.24 -1.02
CA ASP A 82 -14.82 5.50 -1.08
C ASP A 82 -15.41 5.50 0.32
N ASP A 83 -15.12 4.48 1.13
CA ASP A 83 -15.56 4.39 2.53
C ASP A 83 -15.13 5.64 3.34
N VAL A 84 -13.87 6.07 3.21
CA VAL A 84 -13.33 7.28 3.89
C VAL A 84 -13.98 8.57 3.40
N ARG A 85 -14.39 8.64 2.13
CA ARG A 85 -15.07 9.82 1.58
C ARG A 85 -16.52 9.91 2.04
N GLU A 86 -17.18 8.77 2.18
CA GLU A 86 -18.57 8.67 2.65
C GLU A 86 -18.68 8.81 4.18
N ALA A 87 -17.56 8.67 4.90
CA ALA A 87 -17.48 8.88 6.34
C ALA A 87 -18.06 10.23 6.78
N GLN A 88 -18.88 10.21 7.83
CA GLN A 88 -19.35 11.43 8.46
C GLN A 88 -18.17 12.16 9.11
N THR A 89 -18.01 13.45 8.82
CA THR A 89 -16.93 14.23 9.42
C THR A 89 -17.40 15.12 10.55
N VAL A 90 -16.65 15.11 11.65
CA VAL A 90 -16.76 16.08 12.74
C VAL A 90 -15.57 17.04 12.76
N GLY A 91 -15.75 18.20 13.39
CA GLY A 91 -14.72 19.25 13.44
C GLY A 91 -13.60 18.94 14.43
N VAL A 92 -13.93 18.38 15.58
CA VAL A 92 -13.00 17.99 16.65
C VAL A 92 -13.44 16.69 17.32
N GLU A 93 -12.54 16.05 18.05
CA GLU A 93 -12.83 14.76 18.70
C GLU A 93 -13.95 14.84 19.75
N GLU A 94 -14.15 16.01 20.36
CA GLU A 94 -15.18 16.24 21.37
C GLU A 94 -16.61 16.16 20.80
N ASP A 95 -16.74 16.22 19.47
CA ASP A 95 -18.01 16.13 18.75
C ASP A 95 -18.37 14.69 18.33
N PHE A 96 -17.53 13.70 18.65
CA PHE A 96 -17.83 12.31 18.31
C PHE A 96 -19.08 11.77 19.03
N PRO A 97 -19.92 10.96 18.37
CA PRO A 97 -20.98 10.24 19.06
C PRO A 97 -20.37 9.37 20.17
N VAL A 98 -21.08 9.26 21.29
CA VAL A 98 -20.62 8.57 22.53
C VAL A 98 -20.23 7.10 22.26
N GLU A 99 -20.74 6.52 21.18
CA GLU A 99 -20.59 5.12 20.78
C GLU A 99 -19.31 4.81 19.98
N ARG A 100 -18.48 5.81 19.62
CA ARG A 100 -17.16 5.63 18.97
C ARG A 100 -16.13 4.84 19.81
N ARG A 101 -16.54 4.26 20.95
CA ARG A 101 -15.68 3.46 21.83
C ARG A 101 -15.70 1.97 21.55
N HIS A 102 -16.63 1.45 20.73
CA HIS A 102 -16.89 0.00 20.73
C HIS A 102 -17.10 -0.71 19.40
N ASP A 103 -17.05 -0.05 18.24
CA ASP A 103 -17.30 -0.73 16.97
C ASP A 103 -16.21 -0.41 15.94
N VAL A 104 -15.26 -1.34 15.80
CA VAL A 104 -14.22 -1.34 14.75
C VAL A 104 -14.54 -2.41 13.70
N GLY A 105 -15.81 -2.81 13.59
CA GLY A 105 -16.30 -3.68 12.51
C GLY A 105 -16.62 -2.92 11.22
N VAL A 106 -16.95 -3.68 10.16
CA VAL A 106 -17.44 -3.24 8.82
C VAL A 106 -18.15 -1.87 8.89
N PRO A 107 -17.88 -0.91 7.98
CA PRO A 107 -18.48 0.42 8.04
C PRO A 107 -20.01 0.30 8.15
N THR A 108 -20.52 0.49 9.36
CA THR A 108 -21.93 0.71 9.62
C THR A 108 -22.22 2.17 9.31
N ASP A 109 -23.51 2.54 9.22
CA ASP A 109 -23.99 3.89 8.90
C ASP A 109 -23.45 5.02 9.81
N GLU A 110 -22.56 4.72 10.77
CA GLU A 110 -21.94 5.59 11.75
C GLU A 110 -20.39 5.61 11.65
N TYR A 111 -19.81 5.40 10.47
CA TYR A 111 -18.37 5.64 10.27
C TYR A 111 -18.06 7.13 10.38
N VAL A 112 -17.70 7.58 11.59
CA VAL A 112 -17.41 9.00 11.90
C VAL A 112 -15.90 9.21 12.10
N VAL A 113 -15.36 10.21 11.41
CA VAL A 113 -13.95 10.64 11.50
C VAL A 113 -13.82 12.15 11.68
N THR A 114 -12.69 12.62 12.20
CA THR A 114 -12.36 14.05 12.08
C THR A 114 -11.98 14.37 10.64
N THR A 115 -12.03 15.66 10.29
CA THR A 115 -11.52 16.11 8.99
C THR A 115 -10.03 15.76 8.80
N ALA A 116 -9.23 15.85 9.87
CA ALA A 116 -7.81 15.53 9.82
C ALA A 116 -7.56 14.03 9.62
N GLU A 117 -8.24 13.16 10.36
CA GLU A 117 -8.18 11.70 10.22
C GLU A 117 -8.57 11.27 8.79
N ARG A 118 -9.61 11.89 8.22
CA ARG A 118 -10.04 11.64 6.84
C ARG A 118 -8.94 12.01 5.83
N GLU A 119 -8.36 13.19 5.95
CA GLU A 119 -7.31 13.65 5.04
C GLU A 119 -6.04 12.79 5.13
N GLU A 120 -5.66 12.39 6.34
CA GLU A 120 -4.56 11.47 6.59
C GLU A 120 -4.80 10.10 5.94
N ALA A 121 -5.97 9.50 6.17
CA ALA A 121 -6.36 8.23 5.57
C ALA A 121 -6.34 8.30 4.03
N LEU A 122 -6.92 9.35 3.44
CA LEU A 122 -6.91 9.55 1.99
C LEU A 122 -5.50 9.71 1.43
N ALA A 123 -4.60 10.38 2.15
CA ALA A 123 -3.21 10.54 1.72
C ALA A 123 -2.47 9.19 1.73
N VAL A 124 -2.63 8.38 2.78
CA VAL A 124 -2.03 7.03 2.86
C VAL A 124 -2.55 6.13 1.75
N LEU A 125 -3.87 6.07 1.55
CA LEU A 125 -4.49 5.24 0.52
C LEU A 125 -4.10 5.67 -0.91
N SER A 126 -4.01 6.98 -1.16
CA SER A 126 -3.56 7.50 -2.46
C SER A 126 -2.09 7.14 -2.74
N ASN A 127 -1.23 7.24 -1.73
CA ASN A 127 0.17 6.84 -1.85
C ASN A 127 0.31 5.34 -2.11
N LEU A 128 -0.56 4.51 -1.53
CA LEU A 128 -0.55 3.07 -1.78
C LEU A 128 -0.88 2.73 -3.24
N ILE A 129 -1.87 3.41 -3.84
CA ILE A 129 -2.19 3.25 -5.27
C ILE A 129 -0.99 3.62 -6.14
N LEU A 130 -0.31 4.74 -5.82
CA LEU A 130 0.89 5.15 -6.55
C LEU A 130 2.01 4.11 -6.43
N LEU A 131 2.23 3.58 -5.24
CA LEU A 131 3.22 2.54 -5.00
C LEU A 131 2.93 1.26 -5.81
N ALA A 132 1.66 0.86 -5.91
CA ALA A 132 1.24 -0.28 -6.74
C ALA A 132 1.54 -0.04 -8.24
N VAL A 133 1.21 1.15 -8.76
CA VAL A 133 1.48 1.53 -10.16
C VAL A 133 2.97 1.59 -10.47
N ASP A 134 3.77 2.16 -9.56
CA ASP A 134 5.22 2.19 -9.69
C ASP A 134 5.83 0.78 -9.64
N THR A 135 5.24 -0.12 -8.85
CA THR A 135 5.65 -1.52 -8.77
C THR A 135 5.35 -2.26 -10.07
N ASP A 136 4.15 -2.09 -10.65
CA ASP A 136 3.79 -2.70 -11.94
C ASP A 136 4.74 -2.25 -13.05
N SER A 137 5.04 -0.95 -13.10
CA SER A 137 5.95 -0.36 -14.08
C SER A 137 7.39 -0.89 -13.94
N GLY A 138 7.80 -1.30 -12.74
CA GLY A 138 9.15 -1.78 -12.45
C GLY A 138 9.32 -3.30 -12.49
N TYR A 139 8.27 -4.05 -12.17
CA TYR A 139 8.35 -5.48 -11.83
C TYR A 139 7.18 -6.33 -12.35
N GLY A 140 6.19 -5.72 -13.01
CA GLY A 140 5.01 -6.40 -13.52
C GLY A 140 5.34 -7.45 -14.58
N ALA A 141 4.56 -8.53 -14.61
CA ALA A 141 4.63 -9.51 -15.67
C ALA A 141 4.21 -8.86 -17.01
N ALA A 142 5.07 -8.97 -18.03
CA ALA A 142 4.81 -8.44 -19.38
C ALA A 142 3.86 -9.32 -20.21
#